data_AF-X8CDW7-F1
#
_entry.id   AF-X8CDW7-F1
#
_cell.length_a   1.000
_cell.length_b   1.000
_cell.length_c   1.000
_cell.angle_alpha   90.00
_cell.angle_beta   90.00
_cell.angle_gamma   90.00
#
_symmetry.space_group_name_H-M   'P 1'
#
loop_
_entity.id
_entity.type
_entity.pdbx_description
1 polymer ?
#
loop_
_entity_poly.entity_id
_entity_poly.type
_entity_poly.pdbx_seq_one_letter_code
_entity_poly.pdbx_strand_id
1 'polypeptide(L)'
;MLERIRGPADLQPLSQAQLRDLAHEIRQFLIHKVAATGGHLGPNLGVVELTLALHRVFDSPHDPIIFDTGHQAYVHKMLTGRCADFETLRKKGGLSGYPSRAESEHDWVESSHASAALSYADGLAKAFELTGHRNRHVVAVVGDGALTGACAGRR
;
A
#
# COMPACT_ATOMS: atom_id res chain seq x y z
N MET A 1 -11.59 -16.14 -0.20
CA MET A 1 -10.14 -16.31 -0.03
C MET A 1 -9.49 -15.14 0.72
N LEU A 2 -9.87 -13.90 0.43
CA LEU A 2 -9.35 -12.68 1.05
C LEU A 2 -9.32 -12.72 2.58
N GLU A 3 -10.36 -13.24 3.23
CA GLU A 3 -10.43 -13.37 4.70
C GLU A 3 -9.34 -14.26 5.32
N ARG A 4 -8.68 -15.09 4.50
CA ARG A 4 -7.59 -15.98 4.91
C ARG A 4 -6.21 -15.33 4.76
N ILE A 5 -6.10 -14.19 4.06
CA ILE A 5 -4.85 -13.45 3.95
C ILE A 5 -4.61 -12.71 5.27
N ARG A 6 -3.59 -13.14 6.00
CA ARG A 6 -3.12 -12.54 7.25
C ARG A 6 -1.87 -11.68 7.02
N GLY A 7 -1.13 -11.92 5.95
CA GLY A 7 0.00 -11.08 5.55
C GLY A 7 0.51 -11.37 4.13
N PRO A 8 1.57 -10.66 3.69
CA PRO A 8 2.13 -10.79 2.35
C PRO A 8 2.58 -12.22 2.01
N ALA A 9 3.10 -12.95 3.00
CA ALA A 9 3.56 -14.34 2.83
C ALA A 9 2.47 -15.30 2.31
N ASP A 10 1.19 -15.03 2.63
CA ASP A 10 0.06 -15.85 2.18
C ASP A 10 -0.19 -15.75 0.67
N LEU A 11 0.40 -14.76 -0.01
CA LEU A 11 0.30 -14.58 -1.46
C LEU A 11 1.25 -15.48 -2.26
N GLN A 12 2.37 -15.88 -1.66
CA GLN A 12 3.40 -16.69 -2.32
C GLN A 12 2.89 -18.03 -2.87
N PRO A 13 2.14 -18.84 -2.10
CA PRO A 13 1.69 -20.15 -2.58
C PRO A 13 0.52 -20.07 -3.58
N LEU A 14 -0.08 -18.89 -3.79
CA LEU A 14 -1.23 -18.76 -4.67
C LEU A 14 -0.81 -18.94 -6.14
N SER A 15 -1.60 -19.71 -6.88
CA SER A 15 -1.49 -19.78 -8.33
C SER A 15 -1.93 -18.46 -8.99
N GLN A 16 -1.60 -18.29 -10.27
CA GLN A 16 -2.08 -17.14 -11.04
C GLN A 16 -3.60 -17.08 -11.14
N ALA A 17 -4.29 -18.23 -11.17
CA ALA A 17 -5.75 -18.27 -11.16
C ALA A 17 -6.30 -17.76 -9.82
N GLN A 18 -5.75 -18.26 -8.70
CA GLN A 18 -6.15 -17.80 -7.37
C GLN A 18 -5.85 -16.30 -7.19
N LEU A 19 -4.75 -15.77 -7.69
CA LEU A 19 -4.49 -14.33 -7.63
C LEU A 19 -5.56 -13.50 -8.36
N ARG A 20 -6.06 -13.97 -9.51
CA ARG A 20 -7.16 -13.29 -10.21
C ARG A 20 -8.46 -13.34 -9.39
N ASP A 21 -8.74 -14.48 -8.77
CA ASP A 21 -9.90 -14.62 -7.88
C ASP A 21 -9.76 -13.70 -6.65
N LEU A 22 -8.56 -13.62 -6.06
CA LEU A 22 -8.28 -12.69 -4.96
C LEU A 22 -8.50 -11.24 -5.37
N ALA A 23 -8.02 -10.85 -6.55
CA ALA A 23 -8.19 -9.52 -7.07
C ALA A 23 -9.67 -9.19 -7.31
N HIS A 24 -10.48 -10.17 -7.73
CA HIS A 24 -11.92 -10.01 -7.84
C HIS A 24 -12.57 -9.81 -6.46
N GLU A 25 -12.25 -10.67 -5.48
CA GLU A 25 -12.76 -10.56 -4.11
C GLU A 25 -12.40 -9.21 -3.47
N ILE A 26 -11.16 -8.73 -3.64
CA ILE A 26 -10.72 -7.42 -3.15
C ILE A 26 -11.55 -6.30 -3.76
N ARG A 27 -11.80 -6.31 -5.07
CA ARG A 27 -12.65 -5.29 -5.71
C ARG A 27 -14.06 -5.32 -5.17
N GLN A 28 -14.65 -6.50 -5.04
CA GLN A 28 -15.99 -6.65 -4.46
C GLN A 28 -16.01 -6.10 -3.03
N PHE A 29 -15.01 -6.45 -2.21
CA PHE A 29 -14.90 -5.93 -0.86
C PHE A 29 -14.82 -4.40 -0.82
N LEU A 30 -13.96 -3.80 -1.65
CA LEU A 30 -13.81 -2.35 -1.74
C LEU A 30 -15.11 -1.67 -2.15
N ILE A 31 -15.80 -2.19 -3.17
CA ILE A 31 -17.09 -1.65 -3.63
C ILE A 31 -18.12 -1.72 -2.51
N HIS A 32 -18.24 -2.84 -1.80
CA HIS A 32 -19.26 -2.99 -0.76
C HIS A 32 -18.94 -2.19 0.51
N LYS A 33 -17.70 -2.25 1.00
CA LYS A 33 -17.33 -1.64 2.29
C LYS A 33 -17.01 -0.16 2.14
N VAL A 34 -16.20 0.24 1.15
CA VAL A 34 -15.73 1.63 1.01
C VAL A 34 -16.80 2.53 0.39
N ALA A 35 -17.61 2.04 -0.56
CA ALA A 35 -18.70 2.85 -1.11
C ALA A 35 -19.77 3.16 -0.04
N ALA A 36 -20.02 2.24 0.89
CA ALA A 36 -20.99 2.42 1.96
C ALA A 36 -20.50 3.37 3.06
N THR A 37 -19.21 3.36 3.41
CA THR A 37 -18.65 4.19 4.49
C THR A 37 -18.04 5.51 4.02
N GLY A 38 -17.84 5.68 2.71
CA GLY A 38 -17.07 6.76 2.12
C GLY A 38 -15.56 6.55 2.24
N GLY A 39 -14.79 7.06 1.27
CA GLY A 39 -13.34 6.89 1.22
C GLY A 39 -12.80 6.89 -0.21
N HIS A 40 -11.53 6.54 -0.37
CA HIS A 40 -10.80 6.67 -1.63
C HIS A 40 -10.99 5.46 -2.56
N LEU A 41 -12.24 5.20 -2.99
CA LEU A 41 -12.57 3.99 -3.75
C LEU A 41 -11.83 3.88 -5.11
N GLY A 42 -11.92 4.92 -5.94
CA GLY A 42 -11.37 4.90 -7.31
C GLY A 42 -9.88 4.54 -7.39
N PRO A 43 -8.99 5.24 -6.68
CA PRO A 43 -7.56 4.94 -6.65
C PRO A 43 -7.26 3.51 -6.19
N ASN A 44 -7.99 2.99 -5.20
CA ASN A 44 -7.77 1.64 -4.67
C ASN A 44 -8.21 0.54 -5.63
N LEU A 45 -9.26 0.76 -6.42
CA LEU A 45 -9.65 -0.17 -7.50
C LEU A 45 -8.58 -0.25 -8.59
N GLY A 46 -7.88 0.85 -8.86
CA GLY A 46 -6.84 0.93 -9.90
C GLY A 46 -5.50 0.26 -9.55
N VAL A 47 -5.24 -0.02 -8.26
CA VAL A 47 -3.95 -0.57 -7.80
C VAL A 47 -4.03 -1.99 -7.24
N VAL A 48 -5.16 -2.69 -7.41
CA VAL A 48 -5.35 -4.05 -6.85
C VAL A 48 -4.26 -5.01 -7.32
N GLU A 49 -4.13 -5.21 -8.63
CA GLU A 49 -3.12 -6.11 -9.21
C GLU A 49 -1.70 -5.65 -8.93
N LEU A 50 -1.44 -4.34 -9.02
CA LEU A 50 -0.13 -3.77 -8.71
C LEU A 50 0.27 -4.13 -7.27
N THR A 51 -0.63 -3.92 -6.32
CA THR A 51 -0.34 -4.16 -4.89
C THR A 51 -0.17 -5.65 -4.59
N LEU A 52 -0.95 -6.52 -5.24
CA LEU A 52 -0.75 -7.97 -5.16
C LEU A 52 0.62 -8.38 -5.71
N ALA A 53 1.02 -7.84 -6.85
CA ALA A 53 2.31 -8.13 -7.45
C ALA A 53 3.48 -7.63 -6.58
N LEU A 54 3.38 -6.42 -6.05
CA LEU A 54 4.40 -5.84 -5.17
C LEU A 54 4.62 -6.72 -3.92
N HIS A 55 3.56 -7.12 -3.23
CA HIS A 55 3.65 -7.98 -2.04
C HIS A 55 4.04 -9.43 -2.34
N ARG A 56 4.05 -9.84 -3.62
CA ARG A 56 4.56 -11.15 -4.04
C ARG A 56 6.03 -11.08 -4.47
N VAL A 57 6.50 -9.92 -4.93
CA VAL A 57 7.88 -9.75 -5.40
C VAL A 57 8.80 -9.27 -4.29
N PHE A 58 8.32 -8.37 -3.44
CA PHE A 58 9.09 -7.74 -2.36
C PHE A 58 8.67 -8.28 -1.00
N ASP A 59 9.63 -8.37 -0.07
CA ASP A 59 9.42 -8.94 1.25
C ASP A 59 9.02 -7.86 2.25
N SER A 60 7.77 -7.41 2.26
CA SER A 60 7.31 -6.42 3.25
C SER A 60 7.16 -7.09 4.63
N PRO A 61 7.68 -6.50 5.74
CA PRO A 61 8.19 -5.14 5.87
C PRO A 61 9.71 -4.99 5.70
N HIS A 62 10.44 -6.08 5.42
CA HIS A 62 11.89 -6.02 5.15
C HIS A 62 12.22 -5.11 3.96
N ASP A 63 11.42 -5.12 2.90
CA ASP A 63 11.48 -4.15 1.81
C ASP A 63 10.42 -3.06 2.05
N PRO A 64 10.81 -1.79 2.24
CA PRO A 64 9.85 -0.70 2.35
C PRO A 64 9.06 -0.51 1.06
N ILE A 65 7.74 -0.56 1.16
CA ILE A 65 6.81 -0.20 0.09
C ILE A 65 6.08 1.08 0.51
N ILE A 66 6.35 2.18 -0.20
CA ILE A 66 5.91 3.52 0.16
C ILE A 66 4.87 3.99 -0.86
N PHE A 67 3.64 4.25 -0.42
CA PHE A 67 2.58 4.79 -1.25
C PHE A 67 2.53 6.31 -1.13
N ASP A 68 2.76 7.02 -2.24
CA ASP A 68 2.74 8.48 -2.25
C ASP A 68 1.32 9.03 -2.08
N THR A 69 1.13 10.11 -1.30
CA THR A 69 -0.19 10.59 -0.82
C THR A 69 -0.95 9.57 0.06
N GLY A 70 -0.72 8.26 -0.07
CA GLY A 70 -1.23 7.20 0.81
C GLY A 70 -2.69 6.79 0.61
N HIS A 71 -3.51 7.59 -0.06
CA HIS A 71 -4.93 7.32 -0.25
C HIS A 71 -5.25 6.03 -1.06
N GLN A 72 -4.30 5.53 -1.84
CA GLN A 72 -4.39 4.28 -2.61
C GLN A 72 -3.83 3.04 -1.87
N ALA A 73 -3.70 3.10 -0.55
CA ALA A 73 -3.09 2.02 0.25
C ALA A 73 -4.09 1.06 0.91
N TYR A 74 -5.38 1.06 0.56
CA TYR A 74 -6.36 0.15 1.19
C TYR A 74 -6.07 -1.30 0.86
N VAL A 75 -5.74 -1.60 -0.40
CA VAL A 75 -5.34 -2.97 -0.79
C VAL A 75 -4.09 -3.38 0.00
N HIS A 76 -3.13 -2.48 0.18
CA HIS A 76 -1.95 -2.74 0.99
C HIS A 76 -2.33 -3.07 2.44
N LYS A 77 -3.23 -2.30 3.06
CA LYS A 77 -3.73 -2.58 4.43
C LYS A 77 -4.42 -3.94 4.52
N MET A 78 -5.25 -4.30 3.54
CA MET A 78 -5.92 -5.61 3.50
C MET A 78 -4.93 -6.77 3.43
N LEU A 79 -3.90 -6.65 2.59
CA LEU A 79 -2.87 -7.68 2.38
C LEU A 79 -1.83 -7.76 3.51
N THR A 80 -1.86 -6.82 4.44
CA THR A 80 -0.99 -6.74 5.62
C THR A 80 -1.79 -6.90 6.91
N GLY A 81 -2.77 -7.79 6.87
CA GLY A 81 -3.48 -8.29 8.06
C GLY A 81 -4.66 -7.45 8.55
N ARG A 82 -4.94 -6.29 7.95
CA ARG A 82 -5.92 -5.32 8.48
C ARG A 82 -7.27 -5.35 7.78
N CYS A 83 -7.59 -6.41 7.04
CA CYS A 83 -8.85 -6.52 6.30
C CYS A 83 -10.09 -6.45 7.23
N ALA A 84 -10.00 -6.98 8.45
CA ALA A 84 -11.11 -6.98 9.42
C ALA A 84 -11.41 -5.56 9.97
N ASP A 85 -10.42 -4.67 9.98
CA ASP A 85 -10.54 -3.35 10.62
C ASP A 85 -11.27 -2.33 9.74
N PHE A 86 -11.58 -2.70 8.49
CA PHE A 86 -12.23 -1.83 7.50
C PHE A 86 -13.63 -1.35 7.90
N GLU A 87 -14.29 -2.01 8.85
CA GLU A 87 -15.55 -1.52 9.41
C GLU A 87 -15.40 -0.20 10.18
N THR A 88 -14.19 0.07 10.64
CA THR A 88 -13.81 1.29 11.36
C THR A 88 -13.04 2.29 10.50
N LEU A 89 -12.91 2.02 9.19
CA LEU A 89 -12.17 2.86 8.26
C LEU A 89 -12.61 4.33 8.35
N ARG A 90 -11.63 5.21 8.57
CA ARG A 90 -11.77 6.67 8.71
C ARG A 90 -12.65 7.13 9.88
N LYS A 91 -13.00 6.23 10.80
CA LYS A 91 -13.67 6.60 12.05
C LYS A 91 -12.63 6.99 13.10
N LYS A 92 -13.02 7.84 14.04
CA LYS A 92 -12.15 8.25 15.15
C LYS A 92 -11.72 7.01 15.95
N GLY A 93 -10.41 6.81 16.09
CA GLY A 93 -9.84 5.64 16.78
C GLY A 93 -9.95 4.32 16.02
N GLY A 94 -10.41 4.36 14.76
CA GLY A 94 -10.43 3.22 13.85
C GLY A 94 -9.32 3.27 12.82
N LEU A 95 -9.40 2.38 11.82
CA LEU A 95 -8.41 2.27 10.75
C LEU A 95 -8.29 3.59 9.95
N SER A 96 -7.07 4.08 9.78
CA SER A 96 -6.77 5.30 9.03
C SER A 96 -7.06 5.14 7.54
N GLY A 97 -7.44 6.26 6.92
CA GLY A 97 -7.56 6.38 5.48
C GLY A 97 -6.22 6.43 4.72
N TYR A 98 -5.10 6.41 5.45
CA TYR A 98 -3.73 6.56 4.96
C TYR A 98 -2.81 5.56 5.67
N PRO A 99 -1.62 5.24 5.13
CA PRO A 99 -0.61 4.49 5.88
C PRO A 99 -0.29 5.17 7.22
N SER A 100 -0.19 4.36 8.27
CA SER A 100 0.21 4.80 9.62
C SER A 100 1.11 3.76 10.26
N ARG A 101 2.29 4.19 10.69
CA ARG A 101 3.27 3.40 11.46
C ARG A 101 2.70 2.93 12.78
N ALA A 102 1.78 3.69 13.36
CA ALA A 102 1.08 3.27 14.58
C ALA A 102 0.13 2.08 14.32
N GLU A 103 -0.30 1.86 13.07
CA GLU A 103 -1.20 0.76 12.69
C GLU A 103 -0.48 -0.48 12.19
N SER A 104 0.73 -0.35 11.66
CA SER A 104 1.44 -1.46 11.02
C SER A 104 2.92 -1.18 10.79
N GLU A 105 3.74 -2.22 10.95
CA GLU A 105 5.15 -2.22 10.55
C GLU A 105 5.36 -2.11 9.03
N HIS A 106 4.33 -2.44 8.24
CA HIS A 106 4.36 -2.34 6.78
C HIS A 106 4.18 -0.88 6.28
N ASP A 107 3.68 0.01 7.13
CA ASP A 107 3.38 1.39 6.78
C ASP A 107 4.59 2.30 7.12
N TRP A 108 5.63 2.28 6.29
CA TRP A 108 6.90 2.97 6.59
C TRP A 108 6.81 4.50 6.71
N VAL A 109 5.85 5.13 6.02
CA VAL A 109 5.74 6.59 5.91
C VAL A 109 4.30 7.02 6.15
N GLU A 110 4.13 8.04 6.99
CA GLU A 110 2.84 8.68 7.26
C GLU A 110 2.79 10.04 6.53
N SER A 111 2.63 10.02 5.21
CA SER A 111 2.50 11.25 4.42
C SER A 111 1.21 11.26 3.61
N SER A 112 0.42 12.31 3.79
CA SER A 112 -0.72 12.64 2.92
C SER A 112 -0.35 13.65 1.83
N HIS A 113 0.89 14.15 1.81
CA HIS A 113 1.36 15.08 0.78
C HIS A 113 1.93 14.32 -0.42
N ALA A 114 1.51 14.75 -1.61
CA ALA A 114 2.07 14.29 -2.87
C ALA A 114 3.58 14.61 -2.96
N SER A 115 4.29 13.79 -3.72
CA SER A 115 5.71 13.93 -4.04
C SER A 115 6.71 13.64 -2.91
N ALA A 116 6.22 13.29 -1.71
CA ALA A 116 7.08 12.98 -0.57
C ALA A 116 7.73 11.59 -0.69
N ALA A 117 7.04 10.62 -1.31
CA ALA A 117 7.49 9.23 -1.35
C ALA A 117 8.87 9.05 -1.99
N LEU A 118 9.20 9.83 -3.02
CA LEU A 118 10.51 9.75 -3.69
C LEU A 118 11.66 10.19 -2.76
N SER A 119 11.44 11.23 -1.96
CA SER A 119 12.44 11.71 -0.99
C SER A 119 12.66 10.70 0.13
N TYR A 120 11.57 10.07 0.62
CA TYR A 120 11.68 8.98 1.59
C TYR A 120 12.39 7.77 1.00
N ALA A 121 12.06 7.40 -0.24
CA ALA A 121 12.66 6.25 -0.90
C ALA A 121 14.17 6.44 -1.09
N ASP A 122 14.60 7.62 -1.55
CA ASP A 122 16.02 7.98 -1.70
C ASP A 122 16.76 7.93 -0.36
N GLY A 123 16.19 8.56 0.68
CA GLY A 123 16.78 8.56 2.02
C GLY A 123 16.94 7.14 2.61
N LEU A 124 15.92 6.29 2.46
CA LEU A 124 15.97 4.89 2.92
C LEU A 124 16.99 4.07 2.13
N ALA A 125 17.02 4.21 0.80
CA ALA A 125 17.98 3.53 -0.04
C ALA A 125 19.41 3.91 0.36
N LYS A 126 19.66 5.21 0.59
CA LYS A 126 20.97 5.69 1.04
C LYS A 126 21.34 5.18 2.43
N ALA A 127 20.39 5.16 3.37
CA ALA A 127 20.61 4.62 4.69
C ALA A 127 20.97 3.13 4.65
N PHE A 128 20.30 2.34 3.82
CA PHE A 128 20.61 0.92 3.64
C PHE A 128 22.00 0.70 3.04
N GLU A 129 22.39 1.49 2.05
CA GLU A 129 23.74 1.46 1.48
C GLU A 129 24.81 1.72 2.56
N LEU A 130 24.63 2.79 3.35
CA LEU A 130 25.59 3.22 4.38
C LEU A 130 25.69 2.25 5.55
N THR A 131 24.62 1.52 5.85
CA THR A 131 24.57 0.55 6.95
C THR A 131 24.88 -0.88 6.50
N GLY A 132 25.26 -1.09 5.24
CA GLY A 132 25.64 -2.40 4.70
C GLY A 132 24.49 -3.32 4.31
N HIS A 133 23.24 -2.84 4.33
CA HIS A 133 22.04 -3.60 3.95
C HIS A 133 21.85 -3.61 2.43
N ARG A 134 22.80 -4.18 1.70
CA ARG A 134 22.84 -4.12 0.22
C ARG A 134 21.82 -5.02 -0.49
N ASN A 135 21.16 -5.91 0.23
CA ASN A 135 20.15 -6.84 -0.30
C ASN A 135 18.72 -6.40 0.04
N ARG A 136 18.49 -5.11 0.29
CA ARG A 136 17.17 -4.53 0.56
C ARG A 136 16.70 -3.70 -0.61
N HIS A 137 15.42 -3.80 -0.93
CA HIS A 137 14.76 -2.98 -1.92
C HIS A 137 13.98 -1.86 -1.23
N VAL A 138 13.87 -0.71 -1.89
CA VAL A 138 12.95 0.36 -1.49
C VAL A 138 12.07 0.68 -2.69
N VAL A 139 10.75 0.57 -2.50
CA VAL A 139 9.77 0.68 -3.59
C VAL A 139 8.86 1.87 -3.33
N ALA A 140 8.85 2.84 -4.24
CA ALA A 140 7.91 3.96 -4.21
C ALA A 140 6.80 3.75 -5.24
N VAL A 141 5.54 3.85 -4.79
CA VAL A 141 4.35 3.82 -5.64
C VAL A 141 3.79 5.23 -5.75
N VAL A 142 3.99 5.85 -6.91
CA VAL A 142 3.66 7.26 -7.14
C VAL A 142 2.60 7.37 -8.23
N GLY A 143 1.52 8.11 -7.96
CA GLY A 143 0.52 8.45 -8.97
C GLY A 143 1.06 9.47 -9.97
N ASP A 144 0.59 9.41 -11.21
CA ASP A 144 0.94 10.35 -12.28
C ASP A 144 0.64 11.82 -11.90
N GLY A 145 -0.50 12.09 -11.27
CA GLY A 145 -0.83 13.43 -10.75
C GLY A 145 0.11 13.94 -9.64
N ALA A 146 0.76 13.04 -8.91
CA ALA A 146 1.74 13.42 -7.89
C ALA A 146 3.15 13.68 -8.48
N LEU A 147 3.44 13.12 -9.66
CA LEU A 147 4.67 13.41 -10.41
C LEU A 147 4.63 14.79 -11.06
N THR A 148 3.45 15.27 -11.47
CA THR A 148 3.31 16.61 -12.05
C THR A 148 3.42 17.71 -11.00
N GLY A 149 3.03 17.47 -9.74
CA GLY A 149 3.23 18.43 -8.64
C GLY A 149 4.70 18.71 -8.31
N ALA A 150 5.56 17.69 -8.41
CA ALA A 150 7.00 17.81 -8.17
C ALA A 150 7.77 18.46 -9.34
N CYS A 151 7.33 18.20 -10.58
CA CYS A 151 8.02 18.66 -11.79
C CYS A 151 7.43 19.92 -12.44
N ALA A 152 6.21 20.35 -12.10
CA ALA A 152 5.60 21.56 -12.68
C ALA A 152 5.96 22.87 -11.93
N GLY A 153 6.66 22.77 -10.80
CA GLY A 153 7.05 23.90 -9.97
C GLY A 153 8.50 24.35 -10.11
N ARG A 154 9.08 24.33 -11.32
CA ARG A 154 10.29 25.11 -11.66
C ARG A 154 10.22 25.60 -13.11
N ARG A 155 9.66 26.80 -13.27
CA ARG A 155 10.12 27.79 -14.25
C ARG A 155 10.28 29.11 -13.52
#